data_AF-A0ABD6FAF4-F1
#
_entry.id   AF-A0ABD6FAF4-F1
#
_cell.length_a   1.000
_cell.length_b   1.000
_cell.length_c   1.000
_cell.angle_alpha   90.00
_cell.angle_beta   90.00
_cell.angle_gamma   90.00
#
_symmetry.space_group_name_H-M   'P 1'
#
loop_
_entity.id
_entity.type
_entity.pdbx_description
1 polymer ?
#
loop_
_entity_poly.entity_id
_entity_poly.type
_entity_poly.pdbx_seq_one_letter_code
_entity_poly.pdbx_strand_id
1 'polypeptide(L)' 'MPALPDGEPAPRDGSLPAAALRSLGERPFGVYVHVPFCATRCGYCDFNTYTPGELGTSASPQSWL' A
#
# COMPACT_ATOMS: atom_id res chain seq x y z
N MET A 1 -12.83 14.36 -4.37
CA MET A 1 -12.06 13.31 -3.67
C MET A 1 -10.79 13.96 -3.14
N PRO A 2 -10.37 13.71 -1.89
CA PRO A 2 -9.02 14.08 -1.48
C PRO A 2 -8.05 13.42 -2.45
N ALA A 3 -7.20 14.21 -3.11
CA ALA A 3 -6.10 13.67 -3.88
C ALA A 3 -4.96 13.42 -2.89
N LEU A 4 -4.38 12.21 -2.95
CA LEU A 4 -3.10 11.99 -2.29
C LEU A 4 -2.06 12.92 -2.93
N PRO A 5 -1.09 13.42 -2.16
CA PRO A 5 0.05 14.11 -2.75
C PRO A 5 0.76 13.16 -3.72
N ASP A 6 1.30 13.72 -4.81
CA ASP A 6 2.10 12.95 -5.76
C ASP A 6 3.29 12.33 -5.01
N GLY A 7 3.38 11.01 -5.04
CA GLY A 7 4.49 10.25 -4.47
C GLY A 7 5.48 9.83 -5.55
N GLU A 8 6.75 9.69 -5.18
CA GLU A 8 7.72 9.02 -6.05
C GLU A 8 7.32 7.55 -6.25
N PRO A 9 7.37 7.02 -7.49
CA PRO A 9 7.06 5.62 -7.74
C PRO A 9 8.04 4.71 -6.99
N ALA A 10 7.53 3.60 -6.47
CA ALA A 10 8.38 2.62 -5.81
C ALA A 10 9.42 2.05 -6.80
N PRO A 11 10.70 1.92 -6.40
CA PRO A 11 11.72 1.28 -7.22
C PRO A 11 11.34 -0.16 -7.58
N ARG A 12 11.60 -0.55 -8.84
CA ARG A 12 11.27 -1.90 -9.35
C ARG A 12 12.04 -3.02 -8.64
N ASP A 13 13.22 -2.70 -8.13
CA ASP A 13 14.08 -3.62 -7.38
C ASP A 13 13.77 -3.64 -5.89
N GLY A 14 12.79 -2.86 -5.43
CA GLY A 14 12.44 -2.74 -4.02
C GLY A 14 13.52 -2.06 -3.17
N SER A 15 14.47 -1.35 -3.79
CA SER A 15 15.51 -0.63 -3.06
C SER A 15 14.90 0.42 -2.12
N LEU A 16 15.43 0.47 -0.90
CA LEU A 16 15.05 1.46 0.09
C LEU A 16 16.05 2.63 0.06
N PRO A 17 15.61 3.87 0.31
CA PRO A 17 16.53 4.99 0.43
C PRO A 17 17.49 4.78 1.60
N ALA A 18 18.74 5.24 1.48
CA ALA A 18 19.77 5.09 2.50
C ALA A 18 19.32 5.56 3.90
N ALA A 19 18.44 6.57 3.94
CA ALA A 19 17.81 7.06 5.14
C ALA A 19 17.03 6.00 5.94
N ALA A 20 16.34 5.09 5.26
CA ALA A 20 15.53 4.03 5.87
C ALA A 20 16.39 2.91 6.49
N LEU A 21 17.60 2.71 5.97
CA LEU A 21 18.52 1.65 6.42
C LEU A 21 19.33 2.06 7.66
N ARG A 22 19.32 3.33 8.06
CA ARG A 22 20.16 3.86 9.14
C ARG A 22 20.02 3.16 10.48
N SER A 23 18.85 2.57 10.78
CA SER A 23 18.57 1.88 12.05
C SER A 23 18.43 0.36 11.89
N LEU A 24 18.85 -0.19 10.74
CA LEU A 24 18.77 -1.61 10.47
C LEU A 24 19.66 -2.39 11.46
N GLY A 25 19.06 -3.30 12.22
CA GLY A 25 19.75 -4.08 13.26
C GLY A 25 19.76 -3.42 14.64
N GLU A 26 19.34 -2.17 14.77
CA GLU A 26 19.20 -1.49 16.09
C GLU A 26 17.81 -1.72 16.72
N ARG A 27 16.83 -2.11 15.91
CA ARG A 27 15.42 -2.32 16.31
C ARG A 27 14.95 -3.72 15.91
N PRO A 28 13.98 -4.31 16.64
CA PRO A 28 13.35 -5.55 16.21
C PRO A 28 12.80 -5.41 14.78
N PHE A 29 13.00 -6.44 13.98
CA PHE A 29 12.48 -6.51 12.63
C PHE A 29 10.95 -6.57 12.64
N GLY A 30 10.31 -5.83 11.75
CA GLY A 30 8.86 -5.82 11.59
C GLY A 30 8.48 -5.49 10.15
N VAL A 31 7.30 -5.97 9.73
CA VAL A 31 6.77 -5.75 8.39
C VAL A 31 5.41 -5.08 8.51
N TYR A 32 5.18 -4.05 7.68
CA TYR A 32 3.87 -3.46 7.49
C TYR A 32 3.28 -4.00 6.19
N VAL A 33 2.11 -4.64 6.27
CA VAL A 33 1.36 -5.12 5.12
C VAL A 33 0.10 -4.29 5.01
N HIS A 34 -0.01 -3.54 3.91
CA HIS A 34 -1.23 -2.81 3.61
C HIS A 34 -2.18 -3.72 2.82
N VAL A 35 -3.42 -3.87 3.31
CA VAL A 35 -4.49 -4.61 2.63
C VAL A 35 -5.57 -3.61 2.21
N PRO A 36 -5.55 -3.12 0.96
CA PRO A 36 -6.43 -2.03 0.52
C PRO A 36 -7.84 -2.49 0.09
N PHE A 37 -8.17 -3.78 0.25
CA PHE A 37 -9.45 -4.34 -0.15
C PHE A 37 -10.07 -5.13 0.98
N CYS A 38 -11.39 -5.04 1.08
CA CYS A 38 -12.17 -5.87 2.01
C CYS A 38 -13.16 -6.70 1.20
N ALA A 39 -13.42 -7.94 1.64
CA ALA A 39 -14.46 -8.78 1.04
C ALA A 39 -15.86 -8.18 1.25
N THR A 40 -16.07 -7.48 2.37
CA THR A 40 -17.28 -6.72 2.69
C THR A 40 -16.91 -5.43 3.44
N ARG A 41 -17.76 -4.41 3.39
CA ARG A 41 -17.50 -3.11 4.06
C ARG A 41 -17.84 -3.20 5.54
N CYS A 42 -16.83 -3.07 6.40
CA CYS A 42 -17.00 -3.07 7.85
C CYS A 42 -16.94 -1.65 8.43
N GLY A 43 -17.59 -1.42 9.57
CA GLY A 43 -17.65 -0.10 10.24
C GLY A 43 -16.32 0.43 10.80
N TYR A 44 -15.25 -0.37 10.75
CA TYR A 44 -13.89 0.00 11.16
C TYR A 44 -12.95 0.28 9.96
N CYS A 45 -13.45 0.23 8.72
CA CYS A 45 -12.65 0.45 7.51
C CYS A 45 -12.27 1.93 7.38
N ASP A 46 -11.23 2.33 8.11
CA ASP A 46 -10.67 3.68 8.11
C ASP A 46 -9.60 3.89 7.03
N PHE A 47 -9.09 2.80 6.42
CA PHE A 47 -8.23 2.87 5.24
C PHE A 47 -9.06 2.77 3.95
N ASN A 48 -8.81 3.72 3.03
CA ASN A 48 -9.43 3.89 1.71
C ASN A 48 -10.25 2.68 1.22
N THR A 49 -11.56 2.71 1.46
CA THR A 49 -12.47 1.66 1.02
C THR A 49 -12.88 1.92 -0.41
N TYR A 50 -12.09 1.43 -1.36
CA TYR A 50 -12.54 1.35 -2.74
C TYR A 50 -13.09 -0.03 -3.00
N THR A 51 -14.27 -0.12 -3.62
CA THR A 51 -14.76 -1.41 -4.08
C THR A 51 -13.95 -1.85 -5.31
N PRO A 52 -13.61 -3.15 -5.44
CA PRO A 52 -12.91 -3.65 -6.62
C PRO A 52 -13.62 -3.21 -7.92
N GLY A 53 -12.93 -2.43 -8.75
CA GLY A 53 -13.46 -1.85 -9.99
C GLY A 53 -13.61 -0.33 -10.00
N GLU A 54 -13.62 0.35 -8.85
CA GLU A 54 -13.78 1.82 -8.80
C GLU A 54 -12.53 2.61 -9.22
N LEU A 55 -11.34 2.00 -9.23
CA LEU A 55 -10.06 2.62 -9.64
C LEU A 55 -9.56 2.13 -11.00
N GLY A 56 -10.39 1.41 -11.76
CA GLY A 56 -9.93 0.71 -12.96
C GLY A 56 -9.05 -0.50 -12.62
N THR A 57 -8.17 -0.89 -13.55
CA THR A 57 -7.46 -2.17 -13.50
C THR A 57 -6.31 -2.23 -12.49
N SER A 58 -5.77 -1.09 -12.05
CA SER A 58 -4.60 -1.03 -11.16
C SER A 58 -4.80 -1.66 -9.78
N ALA A 59 -6.06 -1.82 -9.37
CA ALA A 59 -6.45 -2.27 -8.05
C ALA A 59 -7.55 -3.37 -8.08
N SER A 60 -7.73 -4.04 -9.22
CA SER A 60 -8.69 -5.15 -9.35
C SER A 60 -7.99 -6.51 -9.22
N PRO A 61 -8.67 -7.56 -8.74
CA PRO A 61 -8.10 -8.91 -8.68
C PRO A 61 -7.59 -9.44 -10.03
N GLN A 62 -8.14 -8.91 -11.13
CA GLN A 62 -7.73 -9.25 -12.49
C GLN A 62 -6.35 -8.71 -12.88
N SER A 63 -5.75 -7.77 -12.13
CA SER A 63 -4.38 -7.33 -12.39
C SER A 63 -3.31 -8.19 -11.72
N TRP A 64 -3.73 -9.15 -10.89
CA TRP A 64 -2.83 -10.10 -10.22
C TRP A 64 -2.71 -11.45 -10.97
N LEU A 65 -3.56 -11.67 -11.98
CA LEU A 65 -3.61 -12.84 -12.84
C LEU A 65 -3.08 -12.48 -14.23
#